data_AF-A0A2E7E5F9-F1
#
_entry.id   AF-A0A2E7E5F9-F1
#
_cell.length_a   1.000
_cell.length_b   1.000
_cell.length_c   1.000
_cell.angle_alpha   90.00
_cell.angle_beta   90.00
_cell.angle_gamma   90.00
#
_symmetry.space_group_name_H-M   'P 1'
#
loop_
_entity.id
_entity.type
_entity.pdbx_description
1 polymer ?
#
loop_
_entity_poly.entity_id
_entity_poly.type
_entity_poly.pdbx_seq_one_letter_code
_entity_poly.pdbx_strand_id
1 'polypeptide(L)'
;MSYVAVEITVRKADSERFEALASDYQSRLETNSCKFPWQRPGVTNQGAGVQLVTYGWEAVKFAVLGFEEELQNDLIPYSKTWSEEEGINQAEEHFRFDANHTPRLIQLTDEDRSISVQDLNEARLAGMLETVINERLEALDGLSWEQQEAVLMPLPPTKMFAEKRPGLVFNVPTWFEDPRFISWLNSRENPVMTWHTPGEEVGEYSDCVVFVDPSLDGDGSDQGAMPDVFWNAIVEMCKQHFSPDFSYSIAVQLTNLQED
;
A
#
# COMPACT_ATOMS: atom_id res chain seq x y z
N MET A 1 40.47 -6.24 21.47
CA MET A 1 39.53 -6.01 20.36
C MET A 1 38.26 -5.57 21.00
N SER A 2 37.84 -4.34 20.71
CA SER A 2 36.59 -3.76 21.19
C SER A 2 35.41 -4.38 20.45
N TYR A 3 34.27 -4.44 21.12
CA TYR A 3 33.10 -5.23 20.77
C TYR A 3 31.91 -4.29 20.89
N VAL A 4 31.33 -3.88 19.76
CA VAL A 4 30.23 -2.90 19.72
C VAL A 4 28.89 -3.62 19.58
N ALA A 5 27.82 -3.00 20.09
CA ALA A 5 26.48 -3.39 19.72
C ALA A 5 26.03 -2.65 18.45
N VAL A 6 25.19 -3.29 17.66
CA VAL A 6 24.67 -2.74 16.40
C VAL A 6 23.22 -3.10 16.26
N GLU A 7 22.41 -2.13 15.86
CA GLU A 7 20.99 -2.30 15.55
C GLU A 7 20.75 -1.98 14.07
N ILE A 8 20.09 -2.90 13.36
CA ILE A 8 19.67 -2.74 11.97
C ILE A 8 18.15 -2.76 11.90
N THR A 9 17.57 -1.74 11.28
CA THR A 9 16.11 -1.62 11.08
C THR A 9 15.77 -1.78 9.60
N VAL A 10 14.80 -2.64 9.31
CA VAL A 10 14.28 -2.92 7.96
C VAL A 10 12.75 -2.88 7.94
N ARG A 11 12.15 -2.88 6.74
CA ARG A 11 10.70 -3.01 6.59
C ARG A 11 10.26 -4.43 6.93
N LYS A 12 9.06 -4.57 7.50
CA LYS A 12 8.45 -5.87 7.78
C LYS A 12 8.27 -6.71 6.52
N ALA A 13 7.99 -6.08 5.38
CA ALA A 13 7.89 -6.76 4.09
C ALA A 13 9.21 -7.39 3.63
N ASP A 14 10.35 -6.86 4.09
CA ASP A 14 11.68 -7.38 3.75
C ASP A 14 12.27 -8.24 4.87
N SER A 15 11.56 -8.42 5.99
CA SER A 15 12.11 -9.05 7.20
C SER A 15 12.52 -10.50 6.96
N GLU A 16 11.76 -11.26 6.18
CA GLU A 16 12.09 -12.65 5.87
C GLU A 16 13.36 -12.77 5.02
N ARG A 17 13.53 -11.87 4.04
CA ARG A 17 14.73 -11.84 3.19
C ARG A 17 15.96 -11.41 3.98
N PHE A 18 15.79 -10.38 4.82
CA PHE A 18 16.82 -9.93 5.72
C PHE A 18 17.26 -11.04 6.69
N GLU A 19 16.32 -11.77 7.29
CA GLU A 19 16.61 -12.89 8.19
C GLU A 19 17.35 -14.04 7.49
N ALA A 20 16.99 -14.35 6.24
CA ALA A 20 17.69 -15.35 5.45
C ALA A 20 19.15 -14.95 5.18
N LEU A 21 19.40 -13.70 4.78
CA LEU A 21 20.76 -13.18 4.57
C LEU A 21 21.57 -13.15 5.87
N ALA A 22 20.98 -12.66 6.96
CA ALA A 22 21.63 -12.63 8.26
C ALA A 22 21.99 -14.04 8.76
N SER A 23 21.11 -15.03 8.54
CA SER A 23 21.36 -16.42 8.90
C SER A 23 22.44 -17.08 8.06
N ASP A 24 22.43 -16.86 6.75
CA ASP A 24 23.46 -17.37 5.86
C ASP A 24 24.82 -16.76 6.21
N TYR A 25 24.89 -15.44 6.42
CA TYR A 25 26.11 -14.76 6.84
C TYR A 25 26.65 -15.30 8.17
N GLN A 26 25.78 -15.49 9.16
CA GLN A 26 26.19 -16.04 10.46
C GLN A 26 26.72 -17.47 10.36
N SER A 27 26.20 -18.29 9.45
CA SER A 27 26.71 -19.64 9.21
C SER A 27 28.14 -19.65 8.66
N ARG A 28 28.54 -18.59 7.95
CA ARG A 28 29.87 -18.40 7.36
C ARG A 28 30.89 -17.84 8.36
N LEU A 29 30.44 -17.13 9.39
CA LEU A 29 31.30 -16.65 10.46
C LEU A 29 31.65 -17.81 11.40
N GLU A 30 32.81 -18.45 11.20
CA GLU A 30 33.34 -19.56 12.01
C GLU A 30 33.63 -19.22 13.50
N THR A 31 33.21 -18.05 13.98
CA THR A 31 33.48 -17.58 15.34
C THR A 31 32.25 -17.64 16.23
N ASN A 32 32.32 -18.48 17.28
CA ASN A 32 31.38 -18.55 18.42
C ASN A 32 31.13 -17.22 19.17
N SER A 33 31.72 -16.10 18.73
CA SER A 33 31.61 -14.81 19.39
C SER A 33 30.40 -13.98 18.95
N CYS A 34 29.85 -14.21 17.76
CA CYS A 34 28.61 -13.54 17.33
C CYS A 34 27.41 -14.37 17.77
N LYS A 35 26.79 -14.01 18.90
CA LYS A 35 25.51 -14.60 19.30
C LYS A 35 24.43 -14.08 18.35
N PHE A 36 23.67 -15.01 17.77
CA PHE A 36 22.58 -14.74 16.81
C PHE A 36 21.61 -13.70 17.39
N PRO A 37 21.10 -12.78 16.54
CA PRO A 37 20.40 -11.57 16.97
C PRO A 37 19.23 -11.86 17.89
N TRP A 38 19.13 -11.12 18.99
CA TRP A 38 17.82 -10.92 19.61
C TRP A 38 17.01 -10.06 18.65
N GLN A 39 15.91 -10.63 18.16
CA GLN A 39 14.78 -9.80 17.79
C GLN A 39 14.38 -9.02 19.04
N ARG A 40 14.57 -7.70 19.07
CA ARG A 40 13.73 -6.89 19.95
C ARG A 40 12.37 -6.86 19.27
N PRO A 41 11.30 -7.41 19.89
CA PRO A 41 9.96 -7.22 19.38
C PRO A 41 9.58 -5.76 19.68
N GLY A 42 10.08 -4.87 18.86
CA GLY A 42 9.66 -3.49 18.76
C GLY A 42 9.06 -3.34 17.39
N VAL A 43 7.80 -3.76 17.22
CA VAL A 43 6.97 -3.10 16.21
C VAL A 43 6.79 -1.69 16.75
N THR A 44 7.73 -0.80 16.46
CA THR A 44 7.51 0.63 16.67
C THR A 44 6.51 1.05 15.62
N ASN A 45 5.23 0.82 15.93
CA ASN A 45 4.12 1.52 15.31
C ASN A 45 4.28 2.99 15.68
N GLN A 46 4.95 3.74 14.82
CA GLN A 46 4.82 5.18 14.78
C GLN A 46 4.44 5.54 13.35
N GLY A 47 3.11 5.62 13.16
CA GLY A 47 2.38 6.22 12.04
C GLY A 47 2.53 5.59 10.64
N ALA A 48 1.50 5.83 9.82
CA ALA A 48 1.42 5.56 8.38
C ALA A 48 1.38 4.11 7.85
N GLY A 49 1.29 3.07 8.67
CA GLY A 49 0.95 1.72 8.19
C GLY A 49 2.11 0.91 7.57
N VAL A 50 3.32 1.47 7.53
CA VAL A 50 4.55 0.71 7.26
C VAL A 50 5.05 0.10 8.56
N GLN A 51 5.07 -1.23 8.63
CA GLN A 51 5.62 -1.92 9.79
C GLN A 51 7.14 -2.05 9.66
N LEU A 52 7.88 -1.71 10.71
CA LEU A 52 9.34 -1.84 10.78
C LEU A 52 9.74 -2.94 11.77
N VAL A 53 10.91 -3.53 11.55
CA VAL A 53 11.52 -4.53 12.43
C VAL A 53 12.97 -4.19 12.67
N THR A 54 13.38 -4.16 13.93
CA THR A 54 14.76 -3.89 14.35
C THR A 54 15.43 -5.15 14.89
N TYR A 55 16.62 -5.43 14.38
CA TYR A 55 17.47 -6.56 14.74
C TYR A 55 18.73 -6.05 15.43
N GLY A 56 19.13 -6.68 16.54
CA GLY A 56 20.29 -6.26 17.32
C GLY A 56 21.33 -7.36 17.50
N TRP A 57 22.60 -6.98 17.49
CA TRP A 57 23.73 -7.84 17.84
C TRP A 57 24.56 -7.18 18.94
N GLU A 58 25.04 -7.96 19.91
CA GLU A 58 26.01 -7.52 20.94
C GLU A 58 27.35 -8.14 20.58
N ALA A 59 28.41 -7.38 20.81
CA ALA A 59 29.78 -7.81 20.60
C ALA A 59 30.08 -8.22 19.14
N VAL A 60 29.77 -7.32 18.22
CA VAL A 60 30.21 -7.38 16.83
C VAL A 60 31.58 -6.71 16.71
N LYS A 61 32.50 -7.34 15.99
CA LYS A 61 33.73 -6.66 15.58
C LYS A 61 33.37 -5.63 14.52
N PHE A 62 33.74 -4.37 14.71
CA PHE A 62 33.40 -3.23 13.83
C PHE A 62 33.56 -3.51 12.32
N ALA A 63 34.49 -4.39 11.93
CA ALA A 63 34.75 -4.80 10.54
C ALA A 63 33.91 -6.01 10.02
N VAL A 64 32.90 -6.49 10.76
CA VAL A 64 32.31 -7.84 10.57
C VAL A 64 30.79 -7.86 10.44
N LEU A 65 30.13 -6.71 10.25
CA LEU A 65 28.96 -6.77 9.37
C LEU A 65 29.55 -6.52 7.99
N GLY A 66 29.65 -7.59 7.22
CA GLY A 66 30.14 -7.60 5.85
C GLY A 66 29.13 -8.28 4.94
N PHE A 67 27.84 -8.09 5.24
CA PHE A 67 26.72 -8.51 4.39
C PHE A 67 25.94 -7.31 3.84
N GLU A 68 26.45 -6.10 4.03
CA GLU A 68 25.89 -4.87 3.50
C GLU A 68 25.92 -4.89 1.98
N GLU A 69 26.97 -5.46 1.38
CA GLU A 69 27.05 -5.68 -0.06
C GLU A 69 25.91 -6.61 -0.52
N GLU A 70 25.61 -7.66 0.23
CA GLU A 70 24.49 -8.56 -0.01
C GLU A 70 23.13 -7.88 0.20
N LEU A 71 22.96 -7.04 1.22
CA LEU A 71 21.74 -6.23 1.40
C LEU A 71 21.55 -5.26 0.22
N GLN A 72 22.64 -4.68 -0.28
CA GLN A 72 22.62 -3.80 -1.44
C GLN A 72 22.29 -4.57 -2.73
N ASN A 73 22.89 -5.74 -2.93
CA ASN A 73 22.64 -6.62 -4.08
C ASN A 73 21.20 -7.12 -4.12
N ASP A 74 20.64 -7.48 -2.95
CA ASP A 74 19.26 -7.93 -2.82
C ASP A 74 18.25 -6.78 -2.70
N LEU A 75 18.73 -5.53 -2.83
CA LEU A 75 17.91 -4.32 -2.84
C LEU A 75 17.04 -4.18 -1.57
N ILE A 76 17.59 -4.53 -0.41
CA ILE A 76 16.91 -4.45 0.89
C ILE A 76 17.30 -3.13 1.59
N PRO A 77 16.37 -2.16 1.73
CA PRO A 77 16.62 -0.95 2.50
C PRO A 77 16.89 -1.25 3.96
N TYR A 78 17.86 -0.54 4.53
CA TYR A 78 18.14 -0.66 5.96
C TYR A 78 18.65 0.65 6.56
N SER A 79 18.46 0.79 7.87
CA SER A 79 19.12 1.80 8.71
C SER A 79 19.94 1.09 9.78
N LYS A 80 21.17 1.54 10.01
CA LYS A 80 22.12 0.90 10.92
C LYS A 80 22.66 1.90 11.93
N THR A 81 22.63 1.51 13.20
CA THR A 81 23.13 2.32 14.33
C THR A 81 24.08 1.50 15.20
N TRP A 82 25.13 2.14 15.73
CA TRP A 82 26.13 1.50 16.59
C TRP A 82 26.07 2.07 18.01
N SER A 83 26.31 1.24 19.02
CA SER A 83 26.45 1.72 20.41
C SER A 83 27.73 2.52 20.61
N GLU A 84 27.71 3.54 21.48
CA GLU A 84 28.92 4.24 21.92
C GLU A 84 29.87 3.28 22.64
N GLU A 85 31.12 3.20 22.18
CA GLU A 85 32.24 2.69 22.97
C GLU A 85 33.30 3.78 23.01
N GLU A 86 33.94 4.00 24.17
CA GLU A 86 34.85 5.12 24.40
C GLU A 86 35.89 5.28 23.27
N GLY A 87 35.72 6.32 22.45
CA GLY A 87 36.69 6.73 21.43
C GLY A 87 36.42 6.28 19.99
N ILE A 88 35.29 5.64 19.68
CA ILE A 88 34.86 5.39 18.29
C ILE A 88 33.64 6.28 18.01
N ASN A 89 33.78 7.21 17.05
CA ASN A 89 32.65 8.03 16.59
C ASN A 89 31.56 7.12 16.02
N GLN A 90 30.31 7.33 16.45
CA GLN A 90 29.16 6.68 15.84
C GLN A 90 29.11 7.06 14.36
N ALA A 91 29.07 6.07 13.47
CA ALA A 91 28.79 6.29 12.06
C ALA A 91 27.42 5.68 11.76
N GLU A 92 26.42 6.52 11.50
CA GLU A 92 25.17 6.03 10.95
C GLU A 92 25.34 5.79 9.45
N GLU A 93 25.08 4.57 9.00
CA GLU A 93 25.10 4.21 7.60
C GLU A 93 23.68 3.88 7.15
N HIS A 94 23.27 4.53 6.07
CA HIS A 94 21.92 4.42 5.54
C HIS A 94 21.99 3.98 4.08
N PHE A 95 21.33 2.86 3.76
CA PHE A 95 21.09 2.43 2.38
C PHE A 95 19.61 2.62 2.07
N ARG A 96 19.30 3.60 1.21
CA ARG A 96 17.92 4.05 0.93
C ARG A 96 17.67 4.18 -0.57
N PHE A 97 16.39 4.19 -0.95
CA PHE A 97 15.96 4.47 -2.31
C PHE A 97 15.64 5.95 -2.47
N ASP A 98 16.03 6.55 -3.60
CA ASP A 98 15.59 7.89 -4.00
C ASP A 98 14.19 7.88 -4.65
N ALA A 99 13.70 9.04 -5.09
CA ALA A 99 12.36 9.20 -5.65
C ALA A 99 12.15 8.37 -6.92
N ASN A 100 13.23 7.94 -7.55
CA ASN A 100 13.23 7.10 -8.74
C ASN A 100 13.43 5.62 -8.40
N HIS A 101 13.29 5.24 -7.13
CA HIS A 101 13.55 3.88 -6.62
C HIS A 101 14.99 3.41 -6.90
N THR A 102 15.93 4.35 -7.03
CA THR A 102 17.35 4.03 -7.27
C THR A 102 18.09 3.96 -5.93
N PRO A 103 18.86 2.90 -5.66
CA PRO A 103 19.56 2.74 -4.38
C PRO A 103 20.70 3.76 -4.23
N ARG A 104 20.85 4.34 -3.03
CA ARG A 104 21.96 5.24 -2.66
C ARG A 104 22.47 4.94 -1.25
N LEU A 105 23.80 4.95 -1.10
CA LEU A 105 24.52 4.84 0.17
C LEU A 105 24.80 6.25 0.71
N ILE A 106 24.47 6.51 1.97
CA ILE A 106 24.72 7.80 2.63
C ILE A 106 25.46 7.55 3.94
N GLN A 107 26.58 8.25 4.15
CA GLN A 107 27.33 8.31 5.40
C GLN A 107 27.16 9.71 6.02
N LEU A 108 26.79 9.78 7.30
CA LEU A 108 26.51 11.04 7.99
C LEU A 108 27.72 11.53 8.83
N THR A 109 27.92 12.85 8.87
CA THR A 109 28.80 13.55 9.83
C THR A 109 28.06 14.75 10.43
N ASP A 110 28.35 15.06 11.71
CA ASP A 110 27.54 15.89 12.64
C ASP A 110 27.21 17.36 12.27
N GLU A 111 27.57 17.89 11.10
CA GLU A 111 27.47 19.35 10.83
C GLU A 111 26.28 19.84 9.99
N ASP A 112 25.41 18.98 9.42
CA ASP A 112 24.39 19.45 8.47
C ASP A 112 22.93 19.18 8.90
N ARG A 113 22.16 20.24 9.18
CA ARG A 113 20.70 20.24 9.45
C ARG A 113 20.10 21.46 8.75
N SER A 114 18.89 21.53 8.16
CA SER A 114 17.76 20.62 7.91
C SER A 114 16.81 21.34 6.92
N ILE A 115 16.18 20.66 5.95
CA ILE A 115 15.03 21.22 5.18
C ILE A 115 13.72 20.82 5.86
N SER A 116 12.65 21.62 5.73
CA SER A 116 11.33 21.21 6.22
C SER A 116 10.47 20.53 5.13
N VAL A 117 9.50 19.72 5.55
CA VAL A 117 8.49 19.11 4.65
C VAL A 117 7.71 20.16 3.85
N GLN A 118 7.54 21.35 4.42
CA GLN A 118 6.86 22.44 3.74
C GLN A 118 7.67 22.92 2.54
N ASP A 119 8.98 23.10 2.70
CA ASP A 119 9.89 23.53 1.63
C ASP A 119 9.91 22.52 0.46
N LEU A 120 9.86 21.23 0.76
CA LEU A 120 9.80 20.17 -0.26
C LEU A 120 8.47 20.12 -0.98
N ASN A 121 7.35 20.37 -0.29
CA ASN A 121 6.05 20.45 -0.94
C ASN A 121 5.94 21.69 -1.84
N GLU A 122 6.49 22.83 -1.41
CA GLU A 122 6.56 24.05 -2.23
C GLU A 122 7.41 23.83 -3.48
N ALA A 123 8.59 23.21 -3.34
CA ALA A 123 9.44 22.81 -4.48
C ALA A 123 8.72 21.81 -5.42
N ARG A 124 7.95 20.87 -4.87
CA ARG A 124 7.14 19.92 -5.65
C ARG A 124 6.04 20.60 -6.45
N LEU A 125 5.32 21.56 -5.86
CA LEU A 125 4.30 22.34 -6.56
C LEU A 125 4.91 23.24 -7.64
N ALA A 126 6.13 23.72 -7.42
CA ALA A 126 6.88 24.51 -8.39
C ALA A 126 7.54 23.67 -9.51
N GLY A 127 7.46 22.34 -9.47
CA GLY A 127 8.14 21.45 -10.42
C GLY A 127 9.67 21.44 -10.26
N MET A 128 10.19 21.89 -9.13
CA MET A 128 11.62 22.02 -8.82
C MET A 128 12.10 20.97 -7.81
N LEU A 129 11.27 20.00 -7.45
CA LEU A 129 11.57 19.00 -6.42
C LEU A 129 12.88 18.26 -6.69
N GLU A 130 13.07 17.80 -7.93
CA GLU A 130 14.27 17.07 -8.33
C GLU A 130 15.53 17.94 -8.21
N THR A 131 15.44 19.24 -8.54
CA THR A 131 16.54 20.19 -8.35
C THR A 131 16.85 20.40 -6.87
N VAL A 132 15.84 20.61 -6.02
CA VAL A 132 16.02 20.83 -4.59
C VAL A 132 16.58 19.59 -3.88
N ILE A 133 16.10 18.39 -4.23
CA ILE A 133 16.62 17.13 -3.68
C ILE A 133 18.06 16.87 -4.15
N ASN A 134 18.38 17.14 -5.43
CA ASN A 134 19.73 16.89 -5.96
C ASN A 134 20.76 17.92 -5.47
N GLU A 135 20.37 19.18 -5.28
CA GLU A 135 21.24 20.22 -4.74
C GLU A 135 21.45 20.09 -3.24
N ARG A 136 20.53 19.42 -2.53
CA ARG A 136 20.58 19.23 -1.08
C ARG A 136 20.17 17.81 -0.73
N LEU A 137 21.00 16.82 -1.08
CA LEU A 137 20.79 15.42 -0.67
C LEU A 137 20.67 15.27 0.87
N GLU A 138 21.28 16.20 1.62
CA GLU A 138 21.19 16.39 3.08
C GLU A 138 19.80 16.87 3.57
N ALA A 139 18.93 17.32 2.67
CA ALA A 139 17.61 17.86 2.99
C ALA A 139 16.64 16.79 3.51
N LEU A 140 16.77 15.56 3.02
CA LEU A 140 15.93 14.45 3.47
C LEU A 140 16.33 13.96 4.87
N ASP A 141 17.55 14.27 5.32
CA ASP A 141 18.16 13.75 6.54
C ASP A 141 17.42 14.17 7.83
N GLY A 142 16.83 15.36 7.83
CA GLY A 142 16.04 15.89 8.96
C GLY A 142 14.59 15.41 9.03
N LEU A 143 14.15 14.58 8.08
CA LEU A 143 12.76 14.18 7.92
C LEU A 143 12.50 12.77 8.48
N SER A 144 11.34 12.57 9.10
CA SER A 144 10.91 11.22 9.47
C SER A 144 10.72 10.35 8.22
N TRP A 145 10.79 9.03 8.39
CA TRP A 145 10.55 8.06 7.30
C TRP A 145 9.24 8.34 6.54
N GLU A 146 8.19 8.70 7.26
CA GLU A 146 6.87 9.05 6.72
C GLU A 146 6.92 10.29 5.81
N GLN A 147 7.71 11.29 6.21
CA GLN A 147 7.85 12.55 5.50
C GLN A 147 8.70 12.38 4.24
N GLN A 148 9.73 11.54 4.31
CA GLN A 148 10.52 11.17 3.13
C GLN A 148 9.66 10.38 2.15
N GLU A 149 8.90 9.38 2.61
CA GLU A 149 8.00 8.60 1.75
C GLU A 149 6.94 9.48 1.07
N ALA A 150 6.33 10.45 1.77
CA ALA A 150 5.37 11.39 1.18
C ALA A 150 5.98 12.31 0.09
N VAL A 151 7.30 12.54 0.14
CA VAL A 151 8.06 13.32 -0.84
C VAL A 151 8.50 12.46 -2.01
N LEU A 152 8.94 11.22 -1.74
CA LEU A 152 9.50 10.29 -2.73
C LEU A 152 8.42 9.51 -3.50
N MET A 153 7.25 9.28 -2.88
CA MET A 153 6.14 8.62 -3.56
C MET A 153 5.55 9.54 -4.63
N PRO A 154 5.28 9.03 -5.84
CA PRO A 154 4.55 9.80 -6.83
C PRO A 154 3.21 10.20 -6.23
N LEU A 155 2.84 11.49 -6.35
CA LEU A 155 1.49 11.93 -6.02
C LEU A 155 0.50 10.95 -6.67
N PRO A 156 -0.59 10.56 -5.97
CA PRO A 156 -1.65 9.81 -6.62
C PRO A 156 -2.00 10.56 -7.91
N PRO A 157 -2.14 9.86 -9.05
CA PRO A 157 -2.19 10.48 -10.36
C PRO A 157 -3.17 11.66 -10.34
N THR A 158 -2.62 12.88 -10.39
CA THR A 158 -3.38 14.12 -10.28
C THR A 158 -4.19 14.41 -11.54
N LYS A 159 -3.97 13.64 -12.61
CA LYS A 159 -4.85 13.59 -13.78
C LYS A 159 -6.00 12.62 -13.53
N MET A 160 -6.90 13.01 -12.64
CA MET A 160 -8.21 12.39 -12.54
C MET A 160 -9.14 13.11 -13.53
N PHE A 161 -9.64 12.38 -14.52
CA PHE A 161 -10.75 12.84 -15.33
C PHE A 161 -12.02 12.28 -14.72
N ALA A 162 -12.86 13.16 -14.17
CA ALA A 162 -14.17 12.79 -13.69
C ALA A 162 -15.21 13.23 -14.73
N GLU A 163 -16.09 12.31 -15.09
CA GLU A 163 -17.23 12.62 -15.94
C GLU A 163 -18.52 12.21 -15.22
N LYS A 164 -19.51 13.10 -15.21
CA LYS A 164 -20.81 12.79 -14.64
C LYS A 164 -21.58 11.91 -15.62
N ARG A 165 -22.03 10.75 -15.14
CA ARG A 165 -22.89 9.84 -15.91
C ARG A 165 -24.22 9.62 -15.20
N PRO A 166 -25.33 9.57 -15.94
CA PRO A 166 -26.61 9.20 -15.37
C PRO A 166 -26.62 7.70 -15.04
N GLY A 167 -27.16 7.36 -13.88
CA GLY A 167 -27.48 5.99 -13.47
C GLY A 167 -28.90 5.94 -12.95
N LEU A 168 -29.42 4.74 -12.69
CA LEU A 168 -30.73 4.55 -12.08
C LEU A 168 -30.60 3.90 -10.71
N VAL A 169 -31.55 4.22 -9.83
CA VAL A 169 -31.72 3.57 -8.54
C VAL A 169 -33.13 3.01 -8.50
N PHE A 170 -33.25 1.70 -8.28
CA PHE A 170 -34.51 0.99 -8.11
C PHE A 170 -34.62 0.52 -6.66
N ASN A 171 -35.66 0.97 -5.96
CA ASN A 171 -36.03 0.37 -4.68
C ASN A 171 -36.96 -0.81 -4.95
N VAL A 172 -36.47 -2.03 -4.72
CA VAL A 172 -37.14 -3.29 -5.10
C VAL A 172 -37.14 -4.31 -3.96
N PRO A 173 -37.66 -3.95 -2.77
CA PRO A 173 -37.58 -4.82 -1.58
C PRO A 173 -38.21 -6.20 -1.81
N THR A 174 -39.27 -6.28 -2.63
CA THR A 174 -39.91 -7.56 -2.97
C THR A 174 -39.00 -8.52 -3.73
N TRP A 175 -37.96 -8.05 -4.41
CA TRP A 175 -36.98 -8.92 -5.07
C TRP A 175 -36.02 -9.52 -4.04
N PHE A 176 -35.66 -8.74 -3.02
CA PHE A 176 -34.83 -9.18 -1.91
C PHE A 176 -35.53 -10.18 -0.97
N GLU A 177 -36.84 -10.39 -1.15
CA GLU A 177 -37.62 -11.48 -0.55
C GLU A 177 -37.71 -12.73 -1.45
N ASP A 178 -37.37 -12.62 -2.74
CA ASP A 178 -37.52 -13.73 -3.69
C ASP A 178 -36.33 -14.70 -3.60
N PRO A 179 -36.56 -16.00 -3.28
CA PRO A 179 -35.47 -16.96 -3.12
C PRO A 179 -34.57 -17.12 -4.35
N ARG A 180 -35.09 -16.86 -5.56
CA ARG A 180 -34.31 -16.94 -6.81
C ARG A 180 -33.32 -15.78 -6.90
N PHE A 181 -33.76 -14.59 -6.52
CA PHE A 181 -32.90 -13.41 -6.48
C PHE A 181 -31.85 -13.55 -5.37
N ILE A 182 -32.26 -13.97 -4.17
CA ILE A 182 -31.35 -14.23 -3.04
C ILE A 182 -30.32 -15.30 -3.40
N SER A 183 -30.75 -16.39 -4.05
CA SER A 183 -29.84 -17.44 -4.52
C SER A 183 -28.81 -16.89 -5.50
N TRP A 184 -29.25 -16.10 -6.48
CA TRP A 184 -28.35 -15.44 -7.43
C TRP A 184 -27.38 -14.48 -6.73
N LEU A 185 -27.88 -13.67 -5.80
CA LEU A 185 -27.08 -12.69 -5.05
C LEU A 185 -25.96 -13.38 -4.24
N ASN A 186 -26.24 -14.57 -3.70
CA ASN A 186 -25.30 -15.34 -2.89
C ASN A 186 -24.39 -16.31 -3.67
N SER A 187 -24.68 -16.61 -4.95
CA SER A 187 -23.99 -17.68 -5.69
C SER A 187 -22.77 -17.23 -6.52
N ARG A 188 -22.33 -15.97 -6.42
CA ARG A 188 -21.31 -15.44 -7.34
C ARG A 188 -19.91 -15.48 -6.76
N GLU A 189 -18.96 -15.98 -7.57
CA GLU A 189 -17.54 -16.03 -7.24
C GLU A 189 -16.84 -14.66 -7.38
N ASN A 190 -17.44 -13.72 -8.12
CA ASN A 190 -16.91 -12.37 -8.33
C ASN A 190 -17.83 -11.32 -7.67
N PRO A 191 -17.28 -10.38 -6.89
CA PRO A 191 -18.07 -9.44 -6.09
C PRO A 191 -18.82 -8.46 -6.98
N VAL A 192 -20.11 -8.31 -6.68
CA VAL A 192 -20.93 -7.18 -7.14
C VAL A 192 -20.47 -5.93 -6.38
N MET A 193 -20.68 -4.74 -6.93
CA MET A 193 -20.73 -3.53 -6.10
C MET A 193 -21.98 -3.64 -5.22
N THR A 194 -21.80 -4.18 -4.01
CA THR A 194 -22.89 -4.52 -3.09
C THR A 194 -22.45 -4.31 -1.64
N TRP A 195 -23.39 -3.88 -0.80
CA TRP A 195 -23.30 -3.90 0.66
C TRP A 195 -23.79 -5.22 1.27
N HIS A 196 -24.31 -6.16 0.46
CA HIS A 196 -24.73 -7.49 0.90
C HIS A 196 -23.54 -8.44 1.00
N THR A 197 -23.42 -9.15 2.13
CA THR A 197 -22.42 -10.20 2.31
C THR A 197 -22.98 -11.54 1.82
N PRO A 198 -22.33 -12.24 0.87
CA PRO A 198 -22.76 -13.57 0.45
C PRO A 198 -22.89 -14.56 1.61
N GLY A 199 -24.05 -15.19 1.73
CA GLY A 199 -24.38 -16.15 2.78
C GLY A 199 -25.03 -15.55 4.04
N GLU A 200 -25.07 -14.22 4.17
CA GLU A 200 -25.82 -13.54 5.24
C GLU A 200 -27.30 -13.37 4.88
N GLU A 201 -28.12 -13.13 5.90
CA GLU A 201 -29.51 -12.74 5.72
C GLU A 201 -29.58 -11.34 5.09
N VAL A 202 -30.49 -11.16 4.14
CA VAL A 202 -30.66 -9.90 3.43
C VAL A 202 -31.31 -8.88 4.37
N GLY A 203 -30.61 -7.76 4.60
CA GLY A 203 -31.06 -6.68 5.47
C GLY A 203 -31.55 -5.46 4.67
N GLU A 204 -32.07 -4.45 5.37
CA GLU A 204 -32.54 -3.17 4.81
C GLU A 204 -31.47 -2.46 3.96
N TYR A 205 -30.19 -2.64 4.32
CA TYR A 205 -29.06 -2.01 3.62
C TYR A 205 -28.43 -2.92 2.55
N SER A 206 -28.99 -4.11 2.31
CA SER A 206 -28.55 -4.95 1.20
C SER A 206 -28.92 -4.27 -0.12
N ASP A 207 -27.94 -4.11 -1.00
CA ASP A 207 -28.11 -3.53 -2.33
C ASP A 207 -27.29 -4.31 -3.35
N CYS A 208 -27.40 -3.99 -4.63
CA CYS A 208 -26.43 -4.43 -5.62
C CYS A 208 -26.46 -3.51 -6.84
N VAL A 209 -25.32 -3.35 -7.51
CA VAL A 209 -25.23 -2.60 -8.78
C VAL A 209 -24.99 -3.56 -9.92
N VAL A 210 -25.78 -3.40 -10.98
CA VAL A 210 -25.59 -4.08 -12.27
C VAL A 210 -25.35 -3.05 -13.37
N PHE A 211 -24.74 -3.49 -14.47
CA PHE A 211 -24.45 -2.65 -15.63
C PHE A 211 -25.21 -3.14 -16.85
N VAL A 212 -26.05 -2.29 -17.41
CA VAL A 212 -26.78 -2.56 -18.66
C VAL A 212 -26.00 -1.99 -19.83
N ASP A 213 -25.90 -2.76 -20.93
CA ASP A 213 -25.29 -2.30 -22.17
C ASP A 213 -26.08 -1.10 -22.74
N PRO A 214 -25.41 -0.04 -23.19
CA PRO A 214 -26.10 1.18 -23.62
C PRO A 214 -26.89 1.02 -24.92
N SER A 215 -26.70 -0.08 -25.68
CA SER A 215 -27.56 -0.40 -26.81
C SER A 215 -28.99 -0.77 -26.41
N LEU A 216 -29.20 -1.13 -25.13
CA LEU A 216 -30.49 -1.54 -24.55
C LEU A 216 -31.12 -2.76 -25.23
N ASP A 217 -30.32 -3.61 -25.88
CA ASP A 217 -30.78 -4.82 -26.56
C ASP A 217 -31.03 -6.02 -25.63
N GLY A 218 -30.58 -5.91 -24.38
CA GLY A 218 -30.68 -6.96 -23.38
C GLY A 218 -29.32 -7.43 -22.87
N ASP A 219 -28.21 -6.93 -23.40
CA ASP A 219 -26.87 -7.28 -22.95
C ASP A 219 -26.44 -6.48 -21.71
N GLY A 220 -25.52 -7.04 -20.93
CA GLY A 220 -24.97 -6.39 -19.73
C GLY A 220 -24.24 -7.36 -18.80
N SER A 221 -23.79 -6.87 -17.65
CA SER A 221 -22.89 -7.60 -16.74
C SER A 221 -23.48 -8.88 -16.14
N ASP A 222 -24.81 -8.99 -16.11
CA ASP A 222 -25.53 -10.03 -15.37
C ASP A 222 -26.46 -10.88 -16.24
N GLN A 223 -26.49 -10.61 -17.53
CA GLN A 223 -27.27 -11.38 -18.51
C GLN A 223 -26.88 -12.86 -18.46
N GLY A 224 -27.87 -13.74 -18.34
CA GLY A 224 -27.67 -15.19 -18.28
C GLY A 224 -27.20 -15.73 -16.91
N ALA A 225 -26.75 -14.86 -16.01
CA ALA A 225 -26.45 -15.23 -14.62
C ALA A 225 -27.63 -14.88 -13.69
N MET A 226 -28.17 -13.67 -13.81
CA MET A 226 -29.38 -13.24 -13.11
C MET A 226 -30.61 -13.90 -13.74
N PRO A 227 -31.60 -14.35 -12.93
CA PRO A 227 -32.85 -14.87 -13.48
C PRO A 227 -33.53 -13.85 -14.41
N ASP A 228 -33.94 -14.31 -15.60
CA ASP A 228 -34.46 -13.46 -16.69
C ASP A 228 -35.58 -12.50 -16.27
N VAL A 229 -36.41 -12.88 -15.29
CA VAL A 229 -37.50 -12.03 -14.79
C VAL A 229 -36.99 -10.72 -14.19
N PHE A 230 -35.87 -10.74 -13.47
CA PHE A 230 -35.27 -9.56 -12.86
C PHE A 230 -34.47 -8.77 -13.89
N TRP A 231 -33.66 -9.47 -14.70
CA TRP A 231 -32.83 -8.84 -15.73
C TRP A 231 -33.67 -8.09 -16.77
N ASN A 232 -34.71 -8.72 -17.30
CA ASN A 232 -35.59 -8.08 -18.28
C ASN A 232 -36.34 -6.88 -17.68
N ALA A 233 -36.74 -6.94 -16.41
CA ALA A 233 -37.38 -5.80 -15.74
C ALA A 233 -36.42 -4.59 -15.63
N ILE A 234 -35.14 -4.84 -15.33
CA ILE A 234 -34.11 -3.80 -15.28
C ILE A 234 -33.92 -3.17 -16.66
N VAL A 235 -33.74 -3.98 -17.70
CA VAL A 235 -33.54 -3.50 -19.08
C VAL A 235 -34.75 -2.70 -19.57
N GLU A 236 -35.97 -3.16 -19.30
CA GLU A 236 -37.19 -2.42 -19.67
C GLU A 236 -37.31 -1.07 -18.95
N MET A 237 -36.87 -0.97 -17.68
CA MET A 237 -36.77 0.34 -17.02
C MET A 237 -35.71 1.24 -17.65
N CYS A 238 -34.53 0.70 -17.98
CA CYS A 238 -33.51 1.49 -18.67
C CYS A 238 -34.04 2.05 -20.00
N LYS A 239 -34.80 1.27 -20.79
CA LYS A 239 -35.45 1.72 -22.04
C LYS A 239 -36.44 2.87 -21.87
N GLN A 240 -37.02 3.04 -20.68
CA GLN A 240 -37.94 4.15 -20.39
C GLN A 240 -37.22 5.45 -20.05
N HIS A 241 -35.97 5.36 -19.59
CA HIS A 241 -35.20 6.51 -19.12
C HIS A 241 -34.05 6.92 -20.05
N PHE A 242 -33.60 6.00 -20.91
CA PHE A 242 -32.47 6.22 -21.81
C PHE A 242 -32.86 5.94 -23.25
N SER A 243 -32.21 6.66 -24.17
CA SER A 243 -32.18 6.28 -25.58
C SER A 243 -30.92 5.43 -25.81
N PRO A 244 -30.98 4.42 -26.70
CA PRO A 244 -29.80 3.63 -27.04
C PRO A 244 -28.62 4.53 -27.42
N ASP A 245 -27.47 4.29 -26.80
CA ASP A 245 -26.19 4.91 -27.16
C ASP A 245 -25.09 3.85 -27.22
N PHE A 246 -23.91 4.20 -27.75
CA PHE A 246 -22.77 3.27 -27.89
C PHE A 246 -21.58 3.69 -27.04
N SER A 247 -21.84 4.45 -25.98
CA SER A 247 -20.80 5.16 -25.25
C SER A 247 -20.39 4.42 -23.99
N TYR A 248 -21.30 4.26 -23.02
CA TYR A 248 -20.97 3.73 -21.70
C TYR A 248 -22.13 2.96 -21.08
N SER A 249 -21.81 1.88 -20.38
CA SER A 249 -22.80 1.10 -19.65
C SER A 249 -23.55 1.94 -18.62
N ILE A 250 -24.84 1.63 -18.47
CA ILE A 250 -25.73 2.28 -17.51
C ILE A 250 -25.61 1.53 -16.18
N ALA A 251 -25.16 2.23 -15.14
CA ALA A 251 -25.17 1.69 -13.77
C ALA A 251 -26.59 1.72 -13.20
N VAL A 252 -27.05 0.58 -12.69
CA VAL A 252 -28.35 0.42 -12.04
C VAL A 252 -28.13 -0.13 -10.64
N GLN A 253 -28.46 0.67 -9.62
CA GLN A 253 -28.44 0.25 -8.22
C GLN A 253 -29.81 -0.30 -7.83
N LEU A 254 -29.86 -1.53 -7.34
CA LEU A 254 -31.03 -2.18 -6.76
C LEU A 254 -30.92 -2.10 -5.24
N THR A 255 -31.93 -1.58 -4.56
CA THR A 255 -31.91 -1.37 -3.09
C THR A 255 -33.07 -2.08 -2.40
N ASN A 256 -32.84 -2.46 -1.13
CA ASN A 256 -33.82 -3.07 -0.23
C ASN A 256 -34.29 -2.10 0.87
N LEU A 257 -34.36 -0.80 0.56
CA LEU A 257 -34.77 0.19 1.55
C LEU A 257 -36.25 0.00 1.87
N GLN A 258 -36.54 -0.29 3.14
CA GLN A 258 -37.90 -0.39 3.63
C GLN A 258 -38.47 1.04 3.77
N GLU A 259 -39.65 1.29 3.23
CA GLU A 259 -40.33 2.58 3.44
C GLU A 259 -40.99 2.57 4.83
N ASP A 260 -40.66 3.56 5.67
CA ASP A 260 -41.26 3.80 7.00
C ASP A 260 -42.76 4.14 6.93
#